data_AF-A0A5B0G0G0-F1
#
_entry.id   AF-A0A5B0G0G0-F1
#
_cell.length_a   1.000
_cell.length_b   1.000
_cell.length_c   1.000
_cell.angle_alpha   90.00
_cell.angle_beta   90.00
_cell.angle_gamma   90.00
#
_symmetry.space_group_name_H-M   'P 1'
#
loop_
_entity.id
_entity.type
_entity.pdbx_description
1 polymer ?
#
loop_
_entity_poly.entity_id
_entity_poly.type
_entity_poly.pdbx_seq_one_letter_code
_entity_poly.pdbx_strand_id
1 'polypeptide(L)'
;MTEPNGSGNDAMRAILEALLADDEDITARAVARLHPSINAASSITRSEPRSTLLAEYQQRQAAYRRWRGRVGKRSGADTAASLTDKDIRIAELEATVQLLTDSHLAMLRAVGELGGFSKWARFYAQYRDARDRLAKLGAIPEAAVSSMPADSPKHREDTRRR
;
A
#
# COMPACT_ATOMS: atom_id res chain seq x y z
N MET A 1 13.20 18.37 33.56
CA MET A 1 11.78 18.43 33.18
C MET A 1 11.62 19.62 32.24
N THR A 2 11.61 19.39 30.92
CA THR A 2 11.48 20.47 29.93
C THR A 2 10.65 19.96 28.76
N GLU A 3 9.33 20.07 28.86
CA GLU A 3 8.39 19.83 27.77
C GLU A 3 7.37 20.99 27.74
N PRO A 4 7.55 21.96 26.82
CA PRO A 4 6.39 22.71 26.31
C PRO A 4 6.36 22.83 24.76
N ASN A 5 7.22 22.12 24.03
CA ASN A 5 7.39 22.33 22.58
C ASN A 5 6.34 21.62 21.69
N GLY A 6 5.60 20.63 22.20
CA GLY A 6 4.59 19.89 21.43
C GLY A 6 3.33 20.72 21.12
N SER A 7 2.74 21.34 22.16
CA SER A 7 1.42 22.00 22.06
C SER A 7 1.36 23.15 21.04
N GLY A 8 2.44 23.93 20.90
CA GLY A 8 2.50 25.01 19.92
C GLY A 8 2.66 24.53 18.47
N ASN A 9 3.38 23.44 18.24
CA ASN A 9 3.57 22.90 16.90
C ASN A 9 2.35 22.10 16.43
N ASP A 10 1.65 21.44 17.36
CA ASP A 10 0.41 20.71 17.07
C ASP A 10 -0.72 21.68 16.69
N ALA A 11 -0.85 22.80 17.41
CA ALA A 11 -1.80 23.87 17.05
C ALA A 11 -1.47 24.47 15.67
N MET A 12 -0.20 24.69 15.36
CA MET A 12 0.24 25.13 14.04
C MET A 12 -0.13 24.12 12.94
N ARG A 13 0.04 22.82 13.19
CA ARG A 13 -0.35 21.77 12.24
C ARG A 13 -1.85 21.78 11.95
N ALA A 14 -2.69 21.91 12.99
CA ALA A 14 -4.14 21.97 12.82
C ALA A 14 -4.56 23.18 11.96
N ILE A 15 -3.94 24.34 12.17
CA ILE A 15 -4.19 25.55 11.37
C ILE A 15 -3.75 25.35 9.91
N LEU A 16 -2.57 24.77 9.69
CA LEU A 16 -2.07 24.50 8.34
C LEU A 16 -2.95 23.51 7.58
N GLU A 17 -3.50 22.50 8.27
CA GLU A 17 -4.46 21.56 7.66
C GLU A 17 -5.77 22.25 7.30
N ALA A 18 -6.29 23.13 8.17
CA ALA A 18 -7.48 23.93 7.87
C ALA A 18 -7.27 24.85 6.66
N LEU A 19 -6.15 25.59 6.61
CA LEU A 19 -5.81 26.45 5.47
C LEU A 19 -5.69 25.65 4.16
N LEU A 20 -5.12 24.43 4.24
CA LEU A 20 -5.02 23.55 3.07
C LEU A 20 -6.40 23.05 2.61
N ALA A 21 -7.29 22.71 3.55
CA ALA A 21 -8.64 22.23 3.26
C ALA A 21 -9.52 23.31 2.63
N ASP A 22 -9.42 24.55 3.12
CA ASP A 22 -10.18 25.70 2.65
C ASP A 22 -9.56 26.35 1.39
N ASP A 23 -8.41 25.83 0.91
CA ASP A 23 -7.60 26.38 -0.19
C ASP A 23 -7.16 27.84 0.03
N GLU A 24 -7.02 28.26 1.30
CA GLU A 24 -6.50 29.57 1.69
C GLU A 24 -4.97 29.62 1.59
N ASP A 25 -4.39 30.77 1.24
CA ASP A 25 -2.95 30.89 1.04
C ASP A 25 -2.14 30.60 2.31
N ILE A 26 -1.35 29.52 2.25
CA ILE A 26 -0.52 29.08 3.38
C ILE A 26 0.71 29.99 3.49
N THR A 27 0.64 30.95 4.42
CA THR A 27 1.74 31.88 4.72
C THR A 27 2.01 31.97 6.22
N ALA A 28 3.23 32.34 6.61
CA ALA A 28 3.58 32.53 8.02
C ALA A 28 2.68 33.59 8.71
N ARG A 29 2.22 34.60 7.97
CA ARG A 29 1.29 35.61 8.48
C ARG A 29 -0.12 35.07 8.68
N ALA A 30 -0.61 34.25 7.75
CA ALA A 30 -1.91 33.60 7.87
C ALA A 30 -1.95 32.69 9.11
N VAL A 31 -0.90 31.90 9.31
CA VAL A 31 -0.76 31.05 10.50
C VAL A 31 -0.68 31.89 11.77
N ALA A 32 0.15 32.94 11.81
CA ALA A 32 0.29 33.76 13.01
C ALA A 32 -0.99 34.50 13.43
N ARG A 33 -1.87 34.80 12.48
CA ARG A 33 -3.19 35.41 12.75
C ARG A 33 -4.16 34.44 13.45
N LEU A 34 -4.05 33.14 13.14
CA LEU A 34 -4.93 32.10 13.66
C LEU A 34 -4.35 31.37 14.87
N HIS A 35 -3.05 31.49 15.12
CA HIS A 35 -2.37 30.75 16.16
C HIS A 35 -2.59 31.36 17.55
N PRO A 36 -3.03 30.58 18.56
CA PRO A 36 -3.38 31.12 19.88
C PRO A 36 -2.19 31.72 20.66
N SER A 37 -0.98 31.21 20.43
CA SER A 37 0.23 31.63 21.17
C SER A 37 1.38 32.18 20.31
N ILE A 38 1.29 32.09 18.98
CA ILE A 38 2.39 32.44 18.06
C ILE A 38 1.87 33.56 17.14
N ASN A 39 1.86 34.77 17.66
CA ASN A 39 1.24 35.92 16.99
C ASN A 39 2.17 36.61 15.98
N ALA A 40 3.45 36.23 15.94
CA ALA A 40 4.44 36.83 15.06
C ALA A 40 4.90 35.84 13.98
N ALA A 41 4.82 36.26 12.72
CA ALA A 41 5.32 35.48 11.59
C ALA A 41 6.83 35.17 11.71
N SER A 42 7.60 36.07 12.33
CA SER A 42 9.04 35.88 12.58
C SER A 42 9.32 34.70 13.51
N SER A 43 8.42 34.40 14.46
CA SER A 43 8.56 33.25 15.34
C SER A 43 8.45 31.93 14.57
N ILE A 44 7.63 31.91 13.51
CA ILE A 44 7.44 30.75 12.64
C ILE A 44 8.65 30.58 11.71
N THR A 45 9.11 31.66 11.08
CA THR A 45 10.19 31.57 10.08
C THR A 45 11.59 31.45 10.67
N ARG A 46 11.83 31.90 11.92
CA ARG A 46 13.14 31.77 12.59
C ARG A 46 13.35 30.42 13.27
N SER A 47 12.31 29.63 13.44
CA SER A 47 12.37 28.33 14.13
C SER A 47 12.39 27.21 13.09
N GLU A 48 13.52 26.53 12.98
CA GLU A 48 13.74 25.44 12.02
C GLU A 48 12.60 24.40 11.92
N PRO A 49 12.07 23.86 13.04
CA PRO A 49 10.97 22.90 12.94
C PRO A 49 9.68 23.51 12.36
N ARG A 50 9.40 24.78 12.65
CA ARG A 50 8.18 25.46 12.19
C ARG A 50 8.30 25.97 10.75
N SER A 51 9.47 26.46 10.37
CA SER A 51 9.75 26.87 8.98
C SER A 51 9.70 25.67 8.04
N THR A 52 10.25 24.52 8.46
CA THR A 52 10.18 23.25 7.70
C THR A 52 8.74 22.80 7.52
N LEU A 53 7.96 22.76 8.61
CA LEU A 53 6.54 22.37 8.56
C LEU A 53 5.73 23.29 7.63
N LEU A 54 5.95 24.61 7.71
CA LEU A 54 5.30 25.57 6.81
C LEU A 54 5.66 25.29 5.35
N ALA A 55 6.94 25.03 5.05
CA ALA A 55 7.41 24.76 3.70
C ALA A 55 6.81 23.46 3.12
N GLU A 56 6.68 22.40 3.93
CA GLU A 56 6.02 21.16 3.52
C GLU A 56 4.57 21.40 3.10
N TYR A 57 3.81 22.14 3.92
CA TYR A 57 2.41 22.45 3.62
C TYR A 57 2.25 23.37 2.40
N GLN A 58 3.15 24.34 2.22
CA GLN A 58 3.19 25.16 1.00
C GLN A 58 3.47 24.30 -0.24
N GLN A 59 4.38 23.33 -0.17
CA GLN A 59 4.63 22.39 -1.27
C GLN A 59 3.40 21.52 -1.56
N ARG A 60 2.70 21.03 -0.53
CA ARG A 60 1.45 20.28 -0.66
C ARG A 60 0.36 21.12 -1.35
N GLN A 61 0.18 22.37 -0.94
CA GLN A 61 -0.77 23.29 -1.58
C GLN A 61 -0.39 23.56 -3.05
N ALA A 62 0.87 23.83 -3.35
CA ALA A 62 1.34 24.05 -4.72
C ALA A 62 1.15 22.79 -5.58
N ALA A 63 1.37 21.59 -5.03
CA ALA A 63 1.06 20.35 -5.71
C ALA A 63 -0.45 20.24 -5.98
N TYR A 64 -1.29 20.43 -4.95
CA TYR A 64 -2.74 20.36 -5.06
C TYR A 64 -3.29 21.33 -6.12
N ARG A 65 -2.89 22.61 -6.08
CA ARG A 65 -3.28 23.61 -7.08
C ARG A 65 -2.79 23.28 -8.49
N ARG A 66 -1.58 22.71 -8.64
CA ARG A 66 -1.10 22.20 -9.95
C ARG A 66 -1.92 21.03 -10.46
N TRP A 67 -2.34 20.11 -9.59
CA TRP A 67 -3.24 19.01 -9.96
C TRP A 67 -4.62 19.53 -10.35
N ARG A 68 -5.23 20.37 -9.53
CA ARG A 68 -6.54 21.00 -9.79
C ARG A 68 -6.53 21.81 -11.08
N GLY A 69 -5.48 22.59 -11.35
CA GLY A 69 -5.34 23.35 -12.59
C GLY A 69 -5.13 22.49 -13.84
N ARG A 70 -4.54 21.29 -13.70
CA ARG A 70 -4.48 20.29 -14.79
C ARG A 70 -5.82 19.60 -15.02
N VAL A 71 -6.52 19.26 -13.94
CA VAL A 71 -7.85 18.65 -14.00
C VAL A 71 -8.86 19.64 -14.60
N GLY A 72 -8.86 20.91 -14.21
CA GLY A 72 -9.76 21.92 -14.79
C GLY A 72 -9.48 22.27 -16.26
N LYS A 73 -8.32 21.89 -16.81
CA LYS A 73 -8.01 22.02 -18.25
C LYS A 73 -8.50 20.84 -19.09
N ARG A 74 -8.80 19.69 -18.46
CA ARG A 74 -9.59 18.61 -19.06
C ARG A 74 -11.03 18.82 -18.59
N SER A 75 -12.06 18.53 -19.37
CA SER A 75 -13.40 18.63 -18.80
C SER A 75 -13.46 17.66 -17.60
N GLY A 76 -14.09 18.05 -16.48
CA GLY A 76 -14.28 17.12 -15.36
C GLY A 76 -14.96 15.82 -15.82
N ALA A 77 -15.80 15.92 -16.85
CA ALA A 77 -16.41 14.80 -17.56
C ALA A 77 -15.37 13.89 -18.26
N ASP A 78 -14.34 14.44 -18.90
CA ASP A 78 -13.29 13.65 -19.58
C ASP A 78 -12.43 12.89 -18.57
N THR A 79 -12.20 13.48 -17.40
CA THR A 79 -11.44 12.82 -16.33
C THR A 79 -12.26 11.71 -15.68
N ALA A 80 -13.56 11.93 -15.47
CA ALA A 80 -14.46 10.91 -14.97
C ALA A 80 -14.58 9.74 -15.96
N ALA A 81 -14.79 10.03 -17.26
CA ALA A 81 -14.83 9.01 -18.31
C ALA A 81 -13.52 8.22 -18.38
N SER A 82 -12.37 8.90 -18.40
CA SER A 82 -11.06 8.23 -18.40
C SER A 82 -10.81 7.39 -17.14
N LEU A 83 -11.39 7.74 -15.99
CA LEU A 83 -11.29 6.94 -14.78
C LEU A 83 -12.15 5.68 -14.91
N THR A 84 -13.40 5.83 -15.35
CA THR A 84 -14.30 4.70 -15.60
C THR A 84 -13.72 3.71 -16.62
N ASP A 85 -13.13 4.20 -17.72
CA ASP A 85 -12.47 3.34 -18.72
C ASP A 85 -11.31 2.53 -18.10
N LYS A 86 -10.54 3.16 -17.20
CA LYS A 86 -9.46 2.48 -16.49
C LYS A 86 -9.99 1.45 -15.49
N ASP A 87 -11.07 1.75 -14.78
CA ASP A 87 -11.69 0.81 -13.85
C ASP A 87 -12.24 -0.43 -14.58
N ILE A 88 -12.86 -0.24 -15.74
CA ILE A 88 -13.27 -1.33 -16.64
C ILE A 88 -12.04 -2.16 -17.04
N ARG A 89 -10.95 -1.50 -17.45
CA ARG A 89 -9.73 -2.20 -17.85
C ARG A 89 -9.08 -2.97 -16.69
N ILE A 90 -9.12 -2.43 -15.48
CA ILE A 90 -8.65 -3.11 -14.27
C ILE A 90 -9.49 -4.37 -14.04
N ALA A 91 -10.82 -4.27 -14.08
CA ALA A 91 -11.71 -5.41 -13.89
C ALA A 91 -11.46 -6.53 -14.93
N GLU A 92 -11.23 -6.17 -16.20
CA GLU A 92 -10.87 -7.14 -17.25
C GLU A 92 -9.54 -7.86 -16.96
N LEU A 93 -8.52 -7.11 -16.53
CA LEU A 93 -7.21 -7.66 -16.21
C LEU A 93 -7.27 -8.58 -14.99
N GLU A 94 -8.03 -8.19 -13.96
CA GLU A 94 -8.26 -9.02 -12.79
C GLU A 94 -8.98 -10.32 -13.14
N ALA A 95 -10.04 -10.27 -13.96
CA ALA A 95 -10.73 -11.46 -14.45
C ALA A 95 -9.78 -12.38 -15.24
N THR A 96 -8.89 -11.82 -16.05
CA THR A 96 -7.90 -12.57 -16.82
C THR A 96 -6.88 -13.26 -15.91
N VAL A 97 -6.37 -12.56 -14.89
CA VAL A 97 -5.44 -13.11 -13.90
C VAL A 97 -6.10 -14.25 -13.13
N GLN A 98 -7.36 -14.08 -12.73
CA GLN A 98 -8.12 -15.13 -12.05
C GLN A 98 -8.26 -16.38 -12.92
N LEU A 99 -8.70 -16.21 -14.17
CA LEU A 99 -8.83 -17.32 -15.13
C LEU A 99 -7.49 -18.06 -15.32
N LEU A 100 -6.39 -17.32 -15.46
CA LEU A 100 -5.06 -17.92 -15.62
C LEU A 100 -4.59 -18.65 -14.35
N THR A 101 -4.91 -18.10 -13.18
CA THR A 101 -4.61 -18.72 -11.89
C THR A 101 -5.36 -20.04 -11.73
N ASP A 102 -6.66 -20.06 -12.06
CA ASP A 102 -7.49 -21.26 -12.00
C ASP A 102 -7.01 -22.33 -12.98
N SER A 103 -6.63 -21.93 -14.20
CA SER A 103 -6.01 -22.79 -15.21
C SER A 103 -4.70 -23.41 -14.71
N HIS A 104 -3.78 -22.60 -14.17
CA HIS A 104 -2.52 -23.10 -13.62
C HIS A 104 -2.73 -24.01 -12.40
N LEU A 105 -3.68 -23.70 -11.52
CA LEU A 105 -4.01 -24.54 -10.38
C LEU A 105 -4.56 -25.90 -10.83
N ALA A 106 -5.45 -25.92 -11.82
CA ALA A 106 -5.96 -27.16 -12.41
C ALA A 106 -4.85 -27.99 -13.05
N MET A 107 -3.95 -27.35 -13.80
CA MET A 107 -2.78 -28.01 -14.40
C MET A 107 -1.86 -28.61 -13.34
N LEU A 108 -1.55 -27.84 -12.29
CA LEU A 108 -0.74 -28.32 -11.18
C LEU A 108 -1.40 -29.55 -10.54
N ARG A 109 -2.69 -29.48 -10.19
CA ARG A 109 -3.45 -30.62 -9.64
C ARG A 109 -3.35 -31.86 -10.54
N ALA A 110 -3.57 -31.70 -11.85
CA ALA A 110 -3.47 -32.80 -12.82
C ALA A 110 -2.05 -33.41 -12.88
N VAL A 111 -1.00 -32.59 -12.88
CA VAL A 111 0.39 -33.08 -12.84
C VAL A 111 0.69 -33.82 -11.53
N GLY A 112 0.01 -33.47 -10.45
CA GLY A 112 0.19 -34.06 -9.12
C GLY A 112 -0.46 -35.43 -9.01
N GLU A 113 -1.69 -35.53 -9.51
CA GLU A 113 -2.42 -36.78 -9.63
C GLU A 113 -1.67 -37.78 -10.52
N LEU A 114 -1.06 -37.32 -11.62
CA LEU A 114 -0.38 -38.20 -12.58
C LEU A 114 1.04 -38.62 -12.17
N GLY A 115 1.76 -37.77 -11.43
CA GLY A 115 3.22 -37.91 -11.23
C GLY A 115 3.72 -37.77 -9.80
N GLY A 116 2.84 -37.47 -8.84
CA GLY A 116 3.20 -37.23 -7.45
C GLY A 116 4.15 -36.03 -7.23
N PHE A 117 4.65 -35.92 -6.00
CA PHE A 117 5.46 -34.78 -5.55
C PHE A 117 6.76 -34.60 -6.36
N SER A 118 7.39 -35.69 -6.82
CA SER A 118 8.66 -35.63 -7.56
C SER A 118 8.53 -34.87 -8.90
N LYS A 119 7.42 -35.06 -9.63
CA LYS A 119 7.16 -34.33 -10.89
C LYS A 119 6.79 -32.87 -10.63
N TRP A 120 6.03 -32.60 -9.57
CA TRP A 120 5.73 -31.24 -9.10
C TRP A 120 6.98 -30.43 -8.79
N ALA A 121 7.89 -31.00 -7.98
CA ALA A 121 9.12 -30.32 -7.59
C ALA A 121 9.98 -29.96 -8.80
N ARG A 122 10.06 -30.84 -9.79
CA ARG A 122 10.80 -30.59 -11.04
C ARG A 122 10.15 -29.52 -11.92
N PHE A 123 8.82 -29.49 -12.01
CA PHE A 123 8.10 -28.45 -12.76
C PHE A 123 8.26 -27.08 -12.10
N TYR A 124 8.08 -27.00 -10.78
CA TYR A 124 8.13 -25.74 -10.03
C TYR A 124 9.55 -25.15 -9.93
N ALA A 125 10.60 -25.97 -10.04
CA ALA A 125 11.99 -25.51 -10.02
C ALA A 125 12.28 -24.41 -11.07
N GLN A 126 11.58 -24.44 -12.21
CA GLN A 126 11.75 -23.46 -13.29
C GLN A 126 11.10 -22.09 -12.99
N TYR A 127 10.20 -22.03 -12.01
CA TYR A 127 9.43 -20.82 -11.68
C TYR A 127 9.88 -20.16 -10.38
N ARG A 128 11.06 -20.54 -9.86
CA ARG A 128 11.63 -19.97 -8.63
C ARG A 128 11.77 -18.45 -8.70
N ASP A 129 12.26 -17.91 -9.81
CA ASP A 129 12.42 -16.46 -10.01
C ASP A 129 11.07 -15.71 -9.97
N ALA A 130 10.01 -16.32 -10.50
CA ALA A 130 8.67 -15.74 -10.46
C ALA A 130 8.15 -15.69 -9.02
N ARG A 131 8.38 -16.75 -8.22
CA ARG A 131 8.07 -16.76 -6.78
C ARG A 131 8.84 -15.69 -6.03
N ASP A 132 10.14 -15.53 -6.30
CA ASP A 132 10.96 -14.52 -5.61
C ASP A 132 10.50 -13.10 -5.94
N ARG A 133 10.00 -12.86 -7.16
CA ARG A 133 9.36 -11.59 -7.53
C ARG A 133 8.04 -11.37 -6.80
N LEU A 134 7.19 -12.40 -6.70
CA LEU A 134 5.95 -12.33 -5.91
C LEU A 134 6.22 -12.06 -4.43
N ALA A 135 7.28 -12.63 -3.87
CA ALA A 135 7.72 -12.37 -2.50
C ALA A 135 8.07 -10.89 -2.30
N LYS A 136 8.85 -10.30 -3.23
CA LYS A 136 9.23 -8.88 -3.18
C LYS A 136 8.05 -7.94 -3.30
N LEU A 137 6.98 -8.36 -3.99
CA LEU A 137 5.74 -7.60 -4.12
C LEU A 137 4.80 -7.77 -2.92
N GLY A 138 5.17 -8.57 -1.91
CA GLY A 138 4.29 -8.88 -0.77
C GLY A 138 3.06 -9.71 -1.16
N ALA A 139 3.09 -10.35 -2.33
CA ALA A 139 1.95 -11.04 -2.94
C ALA A 139 1.97 -12.56 -2.69
N ILE A 140 2.78 -13.05 -1.74
CA ILE A 140 2.73 -14.44 -1.30
C ILE A 140 1.75 -14.54 -0.13
N PRO A 141 0.65 -15.31 -0.23
CA PRO A 141 -0.26 -15.53 0.88
C PRO A 141 0.46 -16.21 2.05
N GLU A 142 0.30 -15.69 3.27
CA GLU A 142 0.63 -16.42 4.51
C GLU A 142 -0.40 -17.54 4.72
N ALA A 143 -0.36 -18.58 3.88
CA ALA A 143 -1.13 -19.78 4.14
C ALA A 143 -0.43 -20.57 5.25
N ALA A 144 -1.08 -20.74 6.40
CA ALA A 144 -0.65 -21.66 7.43
C ALA A 144 -0.65 -23.09 6.85
N VAL A 145 0.53 -23.58 6.50
CA VAL A 145 0.72 -24.95 6.02
C VAL A 145 0.47 -25.87 7.20
N SER A 146 -0.72 -26.46 7.29
CA SER A 146 -0.99 -27.53 8.25
C SER A 146 -0.29 -28.79 7.73
N SER A 147 0.67 -29.30 8.49
CA SER A 147 1.37 -30.54 8.19
C SER A 147 0.35 -31.68 8.09
N MET A 148 0.25 -32.35 6.93
CA MET A 148 -0.51 -33.60 6.85
C MET A 148 0.08 -34.61 7.84
N PRO A 149 -0.75 -35.30 8.65
CA PRO A 149 -0.25 -36.30 9.58
C PRO A 149 0.43 -37.41 8.78
N ALA A 150 1.67 -37.72 9.13
CA ALA A 150 2.41 -38.82 8.54
C ALA A 150 1.65 -40.13 8.80
N ASP A 151 1.32 -40.85 7.73
CA ASP A 151 0.71 -42.16 7.80
C ASP A 151 1.61 -43.06 8.66
N SER A 152 1.09 -43.50 9.80
CA SER A 152 1.86 -44.25 10.80
C SER A 152 2.27 -45.61 10.21
N PRO A 153 3.53 -46.06 10.37
CA PRO A 153 3.94 -47.34 9.81
C PRO A 153 3.17 -48.46 10.50
N LYS A 154 2.51 -49.29 9.69
CA LYS A 154 1.81 -50.51 10.10
C LYS A 154 2.69 -51.34 11.03
N HIS A 155 2.21 -51.54 12.25
CA HIS A 155 2.76 -52.48 13.22
C HIS A 155 2.81 -53.87 12.55
N ARG A 156 4.02 -54.35 12.20
CA ARG A 156 4.23 -55.77 11.90
C ARG A 156 4.06 -56.50 13.23
N GLU A 157 2.87 -57.04 13.46
CA GLU A 157 2.64 -58.04 14.50
C GLU A 157 3.51 -59.26 14.20
N ASP A 158 4.56 -59.41 15.00
CA ASP A 158 5.36 -60.60 15.11
C ASP A 158 4.47 -61.73 15.64
N THR A 159 3.93 -62.53 14.73
CA THR A 159 3.04 -63.65 15.04
C THR A 159 3.81 -64.97 15.04
N ARG A 160 4.12 -65.40 16.27
CA ARG A 160 4.12 -66.77 16.82
C ARG A 160 5.22 -67.77 16.40
N ARG A 161 6.04 -68.07 17.42
CA ARG A 161 6.20 -69.39 18.10
C ARG A 161 6.05 -70.66 17.24
N ARG A 162 7.14 -71.43 17.14
CA ARG A 162 7.28 -72.76 17.75
C ARG A 162 8.72 -73.24 17.74
#